data_AF-A0A3D1DLX9-F1
#
_entry.id   AF-A0A3D1DLX9-F1
#
_cell.length_a   1.000
_cell.length_b   1.000
_cell.length_c   1.000
_cell.angle_alpha   90.00
_cell.angle_beta   90.00
_cell.angle_gamma   90.00
#
_symmetry.space_group_name_H-M   'P 1'
#
loop_
_entity.id
_entity.type
_entity.pdbx_description
1 polymer ?
#
loop_
_entity_poly.entity_id
_entity_poly.type
_entity_poly.pdbx_seq_one_letter_code
_entity_poly.pdbx_strand_id
1 'polypeptide(L)'
;MCSSRARFCLALISVLFGLHSTTQAKVMLHAHFDGTTANADYALGDKKARSALPNSNKVAGILDGGRWGRALDATKATANCTFDAARNFNPKRGTAEMWFRIQEHEEGMYHPLFGWFRPPHLPGAKKRQSAMYVYLHNSVMVLGRYTPKHKSTLKVTPVKVGRWHHLEVNWNCERGHGQSVYNVFLDGKSLIRIVDGGAFEDGDGAQLHVGIWDYAFSHRLRGRIDELRITDQVEHLKDFDPPTSPHATPGTINYAKVTHSTAIKRLKQFNTEIELLMTYSGAIGGSDAARAIRESQAIAKEVARTLESLNSSLGADNPNVPELCTAVDAIADRLSTARLPVHQITAKAAALSATEDRRSLLFKDLNNELVGDAVILNGRQLFVDDYVIENTKGLKRETHSQLVKKQLGKLEAQSTRGSLLYDSKERQFKLWFVGDSNRKNPILCFVASRNGLDWQKPKNSPPLKLGRKVSFYEQGINGPRFDYDELLKNGLVLTTTRRDGFVSINAENAGVLTTRRFVAIGDTLVLNAQATNGNIRVEAIDALGRVIKGFSKDDCRPITGDNTKHVVSWADSTNCHSLQARPIKLRIYMNRAKLFSFEFRIRNNHYVPNTYRQ
;
A
#
# COMPACT_ATOMS: atom_id res chain seq x y z
N MET A 1 19.16 20.49 4.80
CA MET A 1 18.93 19.97 6.18
C MET A 1 17.56 19.32 6.38
N CYS A 2 16.42 19.93 5.99
CA CYS A 2 15.07 19.40 6.29
C CYS A 2 14.81 17.92 5.95
N SER A 3 15.41 17.41 4.86
CA SER A 3 15.27 16.02 4.42
C SER A 3 15.74 14.97 5.44
N SER A 4 16.71 15.29 6.32
CA SER A 4 17.21 14.34 7.32
C SER A 4 16.20 14.09 8.43
N ARG A 5 15.62 15.16 9.02
CA ARG A 5 14.58 15.05 10.06
C ARG A 5 13.34 14.32 9.54
N ALA A 6 12.87 14.64 8.33
CA ALA A 6 11.73 13.96 7.72
C ALA A 6 11.92 12.44 7.61
N ARG A 7 13.07 12.00 7.07
CA ARG A 7 13.42 10.57 6.96
C ARG A 7 13.57 9.88 8.32
N PHE A 8 14.20 10.54 9.29
CA PHE A 8 14.36 9.97 10.64
C PHE A 8 13.00 9.77 11.33
N CYS A 9 12.09 10.74 11.21
CA CYS A 9 10.72 10.61 11.71
C CYS A 9 9.92 9.53 10.97
N LEU A 10 10.05 9.39 9.65
CA LEU A 10 9.37 8.36 8.87
C LEU A 10 9.84 6.93 9.20
N ALA A 11 11.14 6.74 9.41
CA ALA A 11 11.69 5.49 9.93
C ALA A 11 11.17 5.21 11.35
N LEU A 12 11.14 6.22 12.23
CA LEU A 12 10.61 6.09 13.60
C LEU A 12 9.12 5.73 13.60
N ILE A 13 8.31 6.35 12.74
CA ILE A 13 6.89 6.02 12.53
C ILE A 13 6.74 4.58 12.03
N SER A 14 7.56 4.15 11.07
CA SER A 14 7.54 2.77 10.55
C SER A 14 7.87 1.72 11.63
N VAL A 15 8.73 2.06 12.59
CA VAL A 15 9.06 1.21 13.75
C VAL A 15 7.98 1.28 14.84
N LEU A 16 7.47 2.47 15.17
CA LEU A 16 6.50 2.68 16.26
C LEU A 16 5.09 2.17 15.94
N PHE A 17 4.67 2.21 14.68
CA PHE A 17 3.45 1.53 14.21
C PHE A 17 3.73 0.07 13.81
N GLY A 18 5.00 -0.29 13.64
CA GLY A 18 5.46 -1.69 13.59
C GLY A 18 5.45 -2.39 14.96
N LEU A 19 5.42 -1.61 16.05
CA LEU A 19 5.19 -2.05 17.42
C LEU A 19 3.69 -2.11 17.68
N HIS A 20 3.23 -3.33 17.99
CA HIS A 20 1.84 -3.76 17.83
C HIS A 20 0.75 -2.87 18.47
N SER A 21 -0.40 -2.88 17.80
CA SER A 21 -1.70 -2.64 18.43
C SER A 21 -2.60 -3.84 18.15
N THR A 22 -2.57 -4.84 19.04
CA THR A 22 -3.79 -5.60 19.32
C THR A 22 -4.91 -4.58 19.54
N THR A 23 -6.04 -4.68 18.84
CA THR A 23 -7.28 -4.05 19.33
C THR A 23 -7.69 -4.79 20.62
N GLN A 24 -8.52 -4.20 21.50
CA GLN A 24 -9.05 -5.03 22.59
C GLN A 24 -10.06 -5.97 21.96
N ALA A 25 -9.69 -7.24 21.87
CA ALA A 25 -10.55 -8.22 21.26
C ALA A 25 -11.66 -8.60 22.22
N LYS A 26 -12.90 -8.34 21.82
CA LYS A 26 -14.05 -8.68 22.64
C LYS A 26 -14.12 -10.20 22.76
N VAL A 27 -14.13 -10.70 23.99
CA VAL A 27 -14.24 -12.13 24.24
C VAL A 27 -15.64 -12.58 23.81
N MET A 28 -15.70 -13.59 22.95
CA MET A 28 -16.92 -14.18 22.41
C MET A 28 -17.23 -15.53 23.06
N LEU A 29 -16.17 -16.29 23.38
CA LEU A 29 -16.22 -17.54 24.14
C LEU A 29 -15.00 -17.63 25.06
N HIS A 30 -15.18 -18.14 26.27
CA HIS A 30 -14.10 -18.44 27.21
C HIS A 30 -14.37 -19.73 27.98
N ALA A 31 -13.39 -20.63 28.04
CA ALA A 31 -13.44 -21.84 28.86
C ALA A 31 -12.06 -22.11 29.48
N HIS A 32 -11.95 -21.89 30.79
CA HIS A 32 -10.83 -22.33 31.62
C HIS A 32 -10.81 -23.86 31.75
N PHE A 33 -11.97 -24.51 31.68
CA PHE A 33 -12.13 -25.94 32.00
C PHE A 33 -11.73 -26.32 33.45
N ASP A 34 -11.53 -25.34 34.34
CA ASP A 34 -11.28 -25.51 35.78
C ASP A 34 -12.50 -26.00 36.58
N GLY A 35 -13.71 -25.88 36.01
CA GLY A 35 -14.97 -26.20 36.67
C GLY A 35 -15.24 -27.71 36.84
N THR A 36 -16.49 -28.02 37.20
CA THR A 36 -16.99 -29.41 37.30
C THR A 36 -17.46 -29.99 35.95
N THR A 37 -17.48 -29.20 34.88
CA THR A 37 -18.03 -29.57 33.57
C THR A 37 -17.25 -28.91 32.43
N ALA A 38 -17.23 -29.52 31.25
CA ALA A 38 -16.64 -28.95 30.03
C ALA A 38 -17.48 -27.84 29.37
N ASN A 39 -18.31 -27.12 30.13
CA ASN A 39 -19.03 -25.95 29.62
C ASN A 39 -18.10 -24.72 29.59
N ALA A 40 -18.42 -23.73 28.76
CA ALA A 40 -17.72 -22.46 28.75
C ALA A 40 -18.09 -21.60 29.98
N ASP A 41 -17.09 -21.02 30.64
CA ASP A 41 -17.24 -20.05 31.72
C ASP A 41 -17.89 -18.74 31.23
N TYR A 42 -17.69 -18.40 29.95
CA TYR A 42 -18.39 -17.31 29.28
C TYR A 42 -18.74 -17.63 27.82
N ALA A 43 -19.93 -17.22 27.40
CA ALA A 43 -20.38 -17.21 26.01
C ALA A 43 -21.22 -15.94 25.74
N LEU A 44 -20.96 -15.27 24.61
CA LEU A 44 -21.66 -14.05 24.17
C LEU A 44 -22.98 -14.38 23.43
N GLY A 45 -23.09 -15.58 22.87
CA GLY A 45 -24.28 -16.15 22.25
C GLY A 45 -25.17 -16.90 23.25
N ASP A 46 -25.51 -18.17 22.96
CA ASP A 46 -26.21 -18.99 23.94
C ASP A 46 -25.27 -19.36 25.10
N LYS A 47 -25.66 -18.95 26.31
CA LYS A 47 -24.98 -19.29 27.57
C LYS A 47 -25.14 -20.76 27.94
N LYS A 48 -26.01 -21.50 27.26
CA LYS A 48 -26.08 -22.97 27.27
C LYS A 48 -25.23 -23.58 26.15
N ALA A 49 -24.04 -23.03 25.90
CA ALA A 49 -22.98 -23.63 25.10
C ALA A 49 -22.50 -24.94 25.77
N ARG A 50 -23.34 -25.97 25.69
CA ARG A 50 -23.16 -27.29 26.26
C ARG A 50 -22.27 -28.11 25.35
N SER A 51 -21.26 -28.70 25.94
CA SER A 51 -20.25 -29.55 25.32
C SER A 51 -20.82 -30.92 24.87
N ALA A 52 -21.81 -30.93 23.96
CA ALA A 52 -22.36 -32.12 23.29
C ALA A 52 -23.23 -31.74 22.05
N LEU A 53 -23.42 -32.67 21.11
CA LEU A 53 -24.20 -32.47 19.87
C LEU A 53 -25.24 -33.60 19.63
N PRO A 54 -26.24 -33.41 18.74
CA PRO A 54 -27.53 -34.13 18.77
C PRO A 54 -27.54 -35.68 18.74
N ASN A 55 -26.44 -36.33 18.34
CA ASN A 55 -26.37 -37.78 18.15
C ASN A 55 -25.44 -38.45 19.17
N SER A 56 -26.01 -38.79 20.34
CA SER A 56 -25.59 -39.77 21.36
C SER A 56 -24.19 -39.70 22.01
N ASN A 57 -23.26 -38.85 21.60
CA ASN A 57 -21.98 -38.67 22.30
C ASN A 57 -22.13 -37.99 23.67
N LYS A 58 -21.26 -38.37 24.63
CA LYS A 58 -21.24 -37.78 25.98
C LYS A 58 -20.48 -36.45 26.02
N VAL A 59 -20.77 -35.66 27.05
CA VAL A 59 -19.98 -34.47 27.39
C VAL A 59 -18.56 -34.88 27.79
N ALA A 60 -17.54 -34.21 27.24
CA ALA A 60 -16.15 -34.40 27.66
C ALA A 60 -15.94 -34.12 29.15
N GLY A 61 -15.02 -34.87 29.77
CA GLY A 61 -14.71 -34.75 31.19
C GLY A 61 -13.73 -33.61 31.49
N ILE A 62 -13.61 -33.27 32.77
CA ILE A 62 -12.54 -32.40 33.30
C ILE A 62 -11.62 -33.23 34.19
N LEU A 63 -10.30 -33.07 34.06
CA LEU A 63 -9.28 -33.78 34.83
C LEU A 63 -8.20 -32.84 35.39
N ASP A 64 -7.80 -33.09 36.63
CA ASP A 64 -6.81 -32.30 37.37
C ASP A 64 -5.43 -32.38 36.73
N GLY A 65 -4.64 -31.30 36.81
CA GLY A 65 -3.34 -31.18 36.14
C GLY A 65 -3.47 -30.63 34.73
N GLY A 66 -4.14 -29.48 34.61
CA GLY A 66 -4.15 -28.64 33.41
C GLY A 66 -2.81 -27.95 33.15
N ARG A 67 -2.85 -26.87 32.36
CA ARG A 67 -1.83 -25.83 32.25
C ARG A 67 -1.91 -24.94 33.50
N TRP A 68 -3.13 -24.59 33.90
CA TRP A 68 -3.51 -24.17 35.24
C TRP A 68 -4.57 -25.17 35.77
N GLY A 69 -4.84 -25.18 37.08
CA GLY A 69 -5.74 -26.12 37.78
C GLY A 69 -6.09 -27.46 37.07
N ARG A 70 -7.24 -27.48 36.39
CA ARG A 70 -7.82 -28.64 35.67
C ARG A 70 -7.91 -28.38 34.16
N ALA A 71 -8.14 -29.42 33.36
CA ALA A 71 -8.25 -29.28 31.91
C ALA A 71 -9.25 -30.26 31.29
N LEU A 72 -9.67 -29.95 30.06
CA LEU A 72 -10.54 -30.78 29.23
C LEU A 72 -9.90 -32.13 28.89
N ASP A 73 -10.64 -33.21 29.12
CA ASP A 73 -10.26 -34.58 28.74
C ASP A 73 -10.74 -34.92 27.32
N ALA A 74 -9.84 -34.84 26.34
CA ALA A 74 -10.10 -35.23 24.95
C ALA A 74 -9.78 -36.71 24.66
N THR A 75 -9.29 -37.49 25.64
CA THR A 75 -8.77 -38.85 25.42
C THR A 75 -9.84 -39.87 25.00
N LYS A 76 -11.12 -39.60 25.26
CA LYS A 76 -12.25 -40.53 25.09
C LYS A 76 -12.98 -40.33 23.76
N ALA A 77 -13.01 -41.36 22.90
CA ALA A 77 -13.67 -41.30 21.59
C ALA A 77 -15.21 -41.21 21.63
N THR A 78 -15.81 -41.55 22.78
CA THR A 78 -17.26 -41.50 23.02
C THR A 78 -17.73 -40.20 23.69
N ALA A 79 -16.82 -39.23 23.84
CA ALA A 79 -17.11 -37.92 24.40
C ALA A 79 -16.56 -36.82 23.50
N ASN A 80 -17.23 -35.67 23.46
CA ASN A 80 -16.79 -34.52 22.67
C ASN A 80 -16.89 -33.22 23.46
N CYS A 81 -16.16 -32.21 22.97
CA CYS A 81 -16.37 -30.83 23.37
C CYS A 81 -16.75 -30.01 22.14
N THR A 82 -17.91 -29.38 22.20
CA THR A 82 -18.47 -28.62 21.10
C THR A 82 -19.37 -27.51 21.61
N PHE A 83 -19.21 -26.31 21.04
CA PHE A 83 -20.01 -25.13 21.37
C PHE A 83 -20.77 -24.64 20.13
N ASP A 84 -21.91 -23.98 20.31
CA ASP A 84 -22.56 -23.26 19.22
C ASP A 84 -21.68 -22.07 18.80
N ALA A 85 -21.46 -21.87 17.50
CA ALA A 85 -20.73 -20.73 16.97
C ALA A 85 -21.57 -19.44 16.94
N ALA A 86 -22.91 -19.54 17.01
CA ALA A 86 -23.83 -18.42 16.91
C ALA A 86 -23.50 -17.33 17.95
N ARG A 87 -22.98 -16.19 17.48
CA ARG A 87 -22.46 -15.06 18.28
C ARG A 87 -21.29 -15.37 19.23
N ASN A 88 -20.81 -16.62 19.28
CA ASN A 88 -19.59 -17.04 19.98
C ASN A 88 -18.35 -17.04 19.07
N PHE A 89 -18.53 -16.88 17.75
CA PHE A 89 -17.48 -16.80 16.74
C PHE A 89 -17.82 -15.76 15.67
N ASN A 90 -16.83 -15.03 15.17
CA ASN A 90 -16.99 -14.05 14.09
C ASN A 90 -16.31 -14.53 12.80
N PRO A 91 -17.03 -14.97 11.76
CA PRO A 91 -16.43 -15.51 10.53
C PRO A 91 -15.66 -14.45 9.72
N LYS A 92 -15.87 -13.15 9.96
CA LYS A 92 -15.23 -12.05 9.22
C LYS A 92 -13.85 -11.68 9.78
N ARG A 93 -13.63 -11.77 11.09
CA ARG A 93 -12.31 -11.65 11.73
C ARG A 93 -12.34 -12.20 13.15
N GLY A 94 -11.21 -12.64 13.66
CA GLY A 94 -11.10 -13.09 15.04
C GLY A 94 -9.80 -13.81 15.36
N THR A 95 -9.69 -14.21 16.61
CA THR A 95 -8.62 -15.03 17.17
C THR A 95 -9.25 -16.16 17.98
N ALA A 96 -8.67 -17.36 17.91
CA ALA A 96 -8.99 -18.49 18.76
C ALA A 96 -7.67 -19.05 19.29
N GLU A 97 -7.48 -19.01 20.60
CA GLU A 97 -6.30 -19.54 21.28
C GLU A 97 -6.66 -20.62 22.29
N MET A 98 -5.70 -21.50 22.58
CA MET A 98 -5.78 -22.51 23.63
C MET A 98 -4.39 -23.00 24.05
N TRP A 99 -4.30 -23.60 25.22
CA TRP A 99 -3.22 -24.52 25.56
C TRP A 99 -3.64 -25.96 25.23
N PHE A 100 -2.72 -26.78 24.73
CA PHE A 100 -2.94 -28.21 24.48
C PHE A 100 -1.74 -29.06 24.89
N ARG A 101 -2.00 -30.31 25.30
CA ARG A 101 -0.96 -31.30 25.66
C ARG A 101 -1.32 -32.65 25.08
N ILE A 102 -0.56 -33.12 24.11
CA ILE A 102 -0.61 -34.51 23.64
C ILE A 102 -0.01 -35.41 24.73
N GLN A 103 -0.72 -36.47 25.11
CA GLN A 103 -0.26 -37.46 26.09
C GLN A 103 0.26 -38.75 25.43
N GLU A 104 -0.35 -39.16 24.32
CA GLU A 104 0.02 -40.35 23.55
C GLU A 104 0.20 -39.97 22.07
N HIS A 105 1.22 -40.51 21.39
CA HIS A 105 1.40 -40.33 19.95
C HIS A 105 2.09 -41.55 19.34
N GLU A 106 1.54 -42.05 18.24
CA GLU A 106 2.12 -43.06 17.36
C GLU A 106 2.02 -42.54 15.91
N GLU A 107 2.79 -43.10 15.00
CA GLU A 107 2.74 -42.70 13.59
C GLU A 107 1.36 -42.99 12.96
N GLY A 108 0.85 -42.05 12.18
CA GLY A 108 -0.51 -42.08 11.62
C GLY A 108 -1.59 -41.50 12.53
N MET A 109 -1.25 -41.10 13.77
CA MET A 109 -2.23 -40.48 14.67
C MET A 109 -2.56 -39.03 14.29
N TYR A 110 -3.85 -38.77 14.12
CA TYR A 110 -4.43 -37.44 13.95
C TYR A 110 -4.85 -36.88 15.32
N HIS A 111 -4.44 -35.65 15.60
CA HIS A 111 -4.78 -34.90 16.79
C HIS A 111 -5.47 -33.58 16.38
N PRO A 112 -6.80 -33.58 16.17
CA PRO A 112 -7.58 -32.36 16.02
C PRO A 112 -7.47 -31.47 17.25
N LEU A 113 -7.27 -30.16 17.06
CA LEU A 113 -7.13 -29.19 18.15
C LEU A 113 -8.34 -28.26 18.20
N PHE A 114 -8.59 -27.55 17.10
CA PHE A 114 -9.70 -26.61 16.94
C PHE A 114 -10.42 -26.84 15.60
N GLY A 115 -11.73 -26.65 15.57
CA GLY A 115 -12.46 -26.56 14.31
C GLY A 115 -13.77 -25.80 14.41
N TRP A 116 -13.94 -24.82 13.53
CA TRP A 116 -15.23 -24.21 13.21
C TRP A 116 -15.80 -24.91 11.96
N PHE A 117 -16.95 -25.57 12.09
CA PHE A 117 -17.57 -26.37 11.03
C PHE A 117 -19.01 -25.91 10.79
N ARG A 118 -19.38 -25.68 9.53
CA ARG A 118 -20.78 -25.44 9.13
C ARG A 118 -21.39 -26.74 8.58
N PRO A 119 -22.23 -27.46 9.36
CA PRO A 119 -22.87 -28.68 8.91
C PRO A 119 -23.84 -28.41 7.75
N PRO A 120 -24.20 -29.43 6.95
CA PRO A 120 -25.23 -29.30 5.93
C PRO A 120 -26.62 -29.16 6.56
N HIS A 121 -27.36 -28.10 6.19
CA HIS A 121 -28.67 -27.72 6.75
C HIS A 121 -29.86 -28.67 6.44
N LEU A 122 -29.62 -29.86 5.88
CA LEU A 122 -30.69 -30.78 5.47
C LEU A 122 -30.35 -32.24 5.82
N PRO A 123 -31.29 -33.02 6.38
CA PRO A 123 -31.15 -34.47 6.52
C PRO A 123 -30.76 -35.13 5.19
N GLY A 124 -29.71 -35.96 5.21
CA GLY A 124 -29.21 -36.68 4.04
C GLY A 124 -28.20 -35.92 3.16
N ALA A 125 -27.99 -34.62 3.34
CA ALA A 125 -26.97 -33.87 2.60
C ALA A 125 -25.55 -34.21 3.10
N LYS A 126 -24.64 -34.57 2.17
CA LYS A 126 -23.31 -35.15 2.48
C LYS A 126 -22.12 -34.19 2.27
N LYS A 127 -22.34 -32.88 2.10
CA LYS A 127 -21.29 -31.89 1.82
C LYS A 127 -21.40 -30.70 2.77
N ARG A 128 -20.31 -30.36 3.45
CA ARG A 128 -20.19 -29.11 4.22
C ARG A 128 -20.37 -27.90 3.31
N GLN A 129 -20.77 -26.77 3.89
CA GLN A 129 -20.74 -25.47 3.21
C GLN A 129 -19.37 -24.79 3.37
N SER A 130 -18.92 -24.65 4.62
CA SER A 130 -17.66 -24.00 5.00
C SER A 130 -17.08 -24.64 6.26
N ALA A 131 -15.77 -24.53 6.45
CA ALA A 131 -15.09 -24.93 7.68
C ALA A 131 -13.68 -24.30 7.78
N MET A 132 -13.19 -24.15 9.00
CA MET A 132 -11.80 -23.86 9.35
C MET A 132 -11.38 -24.80 10.47
N TYR A 133 -10.28 -25.52 10.34
CA TYR A 133 -9.86 -26.50 11.33
C TYR A 133 -8.34 -26.64 11.39
N VAL A 134 -7.81 -26.83 12.59
CA VAL A 134 -6.38 -27.02 12.85
C VAL A 134 -6.16 -28.33 13.59
N TYR A 135 -5.25 -29.14 13.06
CA TYR A 135 -4.88 -30.44 13.59
C TYR A 135 -3.40 -30.75 13.35
N LEU A 136 -2.87 -31.66 14.16
CA LEU A 136 -1.57 -32.30 13.95
C LEU A 136 -1.78 -33.69 13.37
N HIS A 137 -0.92 -34.08 12.44
CA HIS A 137 -0.77 -35.46 11.97
C HIS A 137 0.72 -35.74 11.82
N ASN A 138 1.24 -36.73 12.57
CA ASN A 138 2.67 -36.86 12.86
C ASN A 138 3.27 -35.49 13.29
N SER A 139 4.47 -35.15 12.85
CA SER A 139 5.09 -33.82 13.06
C SER A 139 4.63 -32.76 12.04
N VAL A 140 3.38 -32.76 11.61
CA VAL A 140 2.84 -31.80 10.63
C VAL A 140 1.59 -31.11 11.19
N MET A 141 1.66 -29.79 11.34
CA MET A 141 0.48 -28.94 11.62
C MET A 141 -0.22 -28.62 10.30
N VAL A 142 -1.55 -28.74 10.28
CA VAL A 142 -2.37 -28.47 9.10
C VAL A 142 -3.45 -27.44 9.45
N LEU A 143 -3.45 -26.32 8.74
CA LEU A 143 -4.60 -25.42 8.66
C LEU A 143 -5.49 -25.85 7.49
N GLY A 144 -6.52 -26.61 7.82
CA GLY A 144 -7.59 -26.97 6.90
C GLY A 144 -8.63 -25.86 6.78
N ARG A 145 -9.05 -25.58 5.54
CA ARG A 145 -10.24 -24.76 5.26
C ARG A 145 -11.04 -25.47 4.19
N TYR A 146 -12.35 -25.49 4.31
CA TYR A 146 -13.23 -26.07 3.30
C TYR A 146 -13.84 -24.96 2.45
N THR A 147 -13.41 -24.87 1.19
CA THR A 147 -14.03 -24.08 0.11
C THR A 147 -13.85 -24.82 -1.22
N PRO A 148 -14.64 -24.54 -2.27
CA PRO A 148 -14.43 -25.16 -3.59
C PRO A 148 -13.13 -24.76 -4.31
N LYS A 149 -12.36 -23.78 -3.82
CA LYS A 149 -11.21 -23.19 -4.54
C LYS A 149 -9.87 -23.28 -3.80
N HIS A 150 -9.85 -23.26 -2.47
CA HIS A 150 -8.61 -23.18 -1.68
C HIS A 150 -8.36 -24.49 -0.92
N LYS A 151 -7.14 -25.03 -1.04
CA LYS A 151 -6.71 -26.25 -0.33
C LYS A 151 -6.24 -25.95 1.10
N SER A 152 -6.18 -27.00 1.93
CA SER A 152 -5.50 -26.99 3.22
C SER A 152 -4.01 -26.66 3.05
N THR A 153 -3.42 -26.02 4.05
CA THR A 153 -1.99 -25.68 4.08
C THR A 153 -1.33 -26.38 5.26
N LEU A 154 -0.15 -26.97 5.03
CA LEU A 154 0.56 -27.79 6.00
C LEU A 154 1.97 -27.26 6.26
N LYS A 155 2.49 -27.49 7.47
CA LYS A 155 3.84 -27.11 7.88
C LYS A 155 4.39 -28.14 8.87
N VAL A 156 5.61 -28.61 8.62
CA VAL A 156 6.34 -29.49 9.56
C VAL A 156 6.65 -28.71 10.84
N THR A 157 6.35 -29.29 12.00
CA THR A 157 6.69 -28.76 13.32
C THR A 157 6.85 -29.89 14.37
N PRO A 158 7.91 -29.88 15.19
CA PRO A 158 8.10 -30.86 16.27
C PRO A 158 7.33 -30.46 17.53
N VAL A 159 6.08 -30.90 17.64
CA VAL A 159 5.30 -30.82 18.90
C VAL A 159 5.76 -31.91 19.86
N LYS A 160 5.94 -31.59 21.14
CA LYS A 160 6.48 -32.52 22.15
C LYS A 160 5.36 -33.19 22.93
N VAL A 161 5.32 -34.52 22.89
CA VAL A 161 4.45 -35.35 23.74
C VAL A 161 4.76 -35.06 25.22
N GLY A 162 3.75 -35.05 26.07
CA GLY A 162 3.84 -34.75 27.50
C GLY A 162 3.96 -33.27 27.86
N ARG A 163 4.24 -32.37 26.90
CA ARG A 163 4.38 -30.92 27.14
C ARG A 163 3.11 -30.14 26.79
N TRP A 164 2.82 -29.12 27.59
CA TRP A 164 1.88 -28.06 27.25
C TRP A 164 2.46 -27.13 26.17
N HIS A 165 1.70 -26.95 25.10
CA HIS A 165 1.98 -26.05 23.98
C HIS A 165 0.85 -25.04 23.84
N HIS A 166 1.16 -23.82 23.42
CA HIS A 166 0.16 -22.79 23.09
C HIS A 166 -0.14 -22.82 21.59
N LEU A 167 -1.42 -22.73 21.23
CA LEU A 167 -1.89 -22.60 19.87
C LEU A 167 -2.67 -21.29 19.76
N GLU A 168 -2.36 -20.49 18.74
CA GLU A 168 -3.25 -19.42 18.28
C GLU A 168 -3.59 -19.63 16.80
N VAL A 169 -4.86 -19.47 16.46
CA VAL A 169 -5.38 -19.40 15.09
C VAL A 169 -6.12 -18.09 14.94
N ASN A 170 -5.69 -17.22 14.01
CA ASN A 170 -6.38 -15.95 13.75
C ASN A 170 -6.64 -15.72 12.26
N TRP A 171 -7.68 -14.94 11.97
CA TRP A 171 -8.17 -14.71 10.62
C TRP A 171 -8.69 -13.29 10.43
N ASN A 172 -8.48 -12.73 9.23
CA ASN A 172 -9.21 -11.56 8.75
C ASN A 172 -9.71 -11.84 7.33
N CYS A 173 -11.02 -11.85 7.17
CA CYS A 173 -11.78 -12.06 5.95
C CYS A 173 -12.62 -10.82 5.57
N GLU A 174 -12.47 -9.70 6.29
CA GLU A 174 -13.32 -8.49 6.14
C GLU A 174 -13.25 -7.87 4.75
N ARG A 175 -12.16 -8.13 4.01
CA ARG A 175 -11.93 -7.66 2.63
C ARG A 175 -12.40 -8.64 1.55
N GLY A 176 -13.01 -9.76 1.95
CA GLY A 176 -13.50 -10.80 1.04
C GLY A 176 -12.40 -11.66 0.41
N HIS A 177 -12.79 -12.41 -0.62
CA HIS A 177 -11.89 -13.26 -1.42
C HIS A 177 -10.80 -12.42 -2.13
N GLY A 178 -9.63 -12.99 -2.38
CA GLY A 178 -8.46 -12.28 -2.91
C GLY A 178 -7.68 -11.47 -1.85
N GLN A 179 -8.24 -11.23 -0.67
CA GLN A 179 -7.63 -10.39 0.38
C GLN A 179 -7.74 -10.95 1.81
N SER A 180 -8.28 -12.15 2.00
CA SER A 180 -8.31 -12.76 3.34
C SER A 180 -6.91 -13.17 3.81
N VAL A 181 -6.69 -13.15 5.12
CA VAL A 181 -5.46 -13.56 5.78
C VAL A 181 -5.78 -14.54 6.89
N TYR A 182 -5.00 -15.61 6.99
CA TYR A 182 -5.05 -16.57 8.10
C TYR A 182 -3.64 -16.80 8.65
N ASN A 183 -3.51 -16.90 9.97
CA ASN A 183 -2.27 -17.24 10.64
C ASN A 183 -2.49 -18.39 11.64
N VAL A 184 -1.47 -19.21 11.84
CA VAL A 184 -1.34 -20.14 12.96
C VAL A 184 -0.01 -19.90 13.65
N PHE A 185 -0.05 -19.75 14.96
CA PHE A 185 1.12 -19.66 15.83
C PHE A 185 1.18 -20.88 16.76
N LEU A 186 2.38 -21.34 17.06
CA LEU A 186 2.65 -22.43 18.00
C LEU A 186 3.73 -21.95 18.98
N ASP A 187 3.47 -22.05 20.29
CA ASP A 187 4.31 -21.47 21.35
C ASP A 187 4.70 -20.00 21.04
N GLY A 188 3.74 -19.22 20.53
CA GLY A 188 3.94 -17.81 20.16
C GLY A 188 4.73 -17.57 18.87
N LYS A 189 5.12 -18.62 18.14
CA LYS A 189 5.94 -18.55 16.91
C LYS A 189 5.13 -18.75 15.64
N SER A 190 5.33 -17.86 14.66
CA SER A 190 4.56 -17.88 13.41
C SER A 190 4.88 -19.12 12.58
N LEU A 191 3.90 -20.00 12.41
CA LEU A 191 4.08 -21.33 11.81
C LEU A 191 3.46 -21.43 10.42
N ILE A 192 2.21 -20.97 10.28
CA ILE A 192 1.48 -20.90 9.00
C ILE A 192 1.00 -19.46 8.83
N ARG A 193 1.22 -18.90 7.65
CA ARG A 193 0.61 -17.63 7.22
C ARG A 193 0.15 -17.74 5.78
N ILE A 194 -1.08 -17.34 5.51
CA ILE A 194 -1.72 -17.50 4.19
C ILE A 194 -2.43 -16.20 3.84
N VAL A 195 -2.21 -15.72 2.61
CA VAL A 195 -2.94 -14.61 1.99
C VAL A 195 -3.77 -15.19 0.85
N ASP A 196 -4.99 -14.68 0.67
CA ASP A 196 -6.06 -15.27 -0.14
C ASP A 196 -6.35 -16.74 0.18
N GLY A 197 -6.84 -16.96 1.41
CA GLY A 197 -7.34 -18.26 1.84
C GLY A 197 -8.81 -18.53 1.46
N GLY A 198 -9.44 -17.65 0.70
CA GLY A 198 -10.90 -17.51 0.63
C GLY A 198 -11.47 -16.83 1.88
N ALA A 199 -12.65 -16.22 1.76
CA ALA A 199 -13.38 -15.64 2.88
C ALA A 199 -14.60 -16.50 3.24
N PHE A 200 -15.07 -16.39 4.48
CA PHE A 200 -16.35 -16.98 4.92
C PHE A 200 -17.47 -15.94 4.78
N GLU A 201 -18.63 -16.38 4.28
CA GLU A 201 -19.76 -15.51 3.95
C GLU A 201 -20.60 -15.16 5.19
N ASP A 202 -21.04 -16.19 5.93
CA ASP A 202 -21.81 -16.07 7.18
C ASP A 202 -21.41 -17.17 8.20
N GLY A 203 -22.02 -17.11 9.40
CA GLY A 203 -21.71 -17.96 10.55
C GLY A 203 -22.80 -18.95 10.96
N ASP A 204 -23.94 -18.97 10.28
CA ASP A 204 -25.20 -19.43 10.87
C ASP A 204 -25.35 -20.96 10.82
N GLY A 205 -25.70 -21.54 11.97
CA GLY A 205 -25.79 -22.99 12.20
C GLY A 205 -24.45 -23.70 12.36
N ALA A 206 -23.33 -22.98 12.42
CA ALA A 206 -22.00 -23.56 12.57
C ALA A 206 -21.64 -23.88 14.04
N GLN A 207 -20.67 -24.78 14.23
CA GLN A 207 -20.30 -25.37 15.53
C GLN A 207 -18.78 -25.32 15.74
N LEU A 208 -18.37 -25.13 17.00
CA LEU A 208 -16.99 -24.99 17.46
C LEU A 208 -16.53 -26.27 18.17
N HIS A 209 -15.82 -27.14 17.47
CA HIS A 209 -15.32 -28.42 17.99
C HIS A 209 -13.91 -28.26 18.57
N VAL A 210 -13.68 -28.90 19.71
CA VAL A 210 -12.45 -28.77 20.51
C VAL A 210 -11.90 -30.17 20.77
N GLY A 211 -10.66 -30.43 20.39
CA GLY A 211 -10.02 -31.75 20.50
C GLY A 211 -10.53 -32.83 19.52
N ILE A 212 -11.51 -32.53 18.66
CA ILE A 212 -12.21 -33.51 17.81
C ILE A 212 -12.72 -32.89 16.49
N TRP A 213 -13.12 -33.72 15.53
CA TRP A 213 -13.78 -33.29 14.28
C TRP A 213 -15.32 -33.46 14.31
N ASP A 214 -16.02 -32.86 13.35
CA ASP A 214 -17.49 -32.88 13.21
C ASP A 214 -18.09 -34.16 12.61
N TYR A 215 -17.25 -35.08 12.12
CA TYR A 215 -17.67 -36.20 11.25
C TYR A 215 -16.98 -37.55 11.53
N ALA A 216 -15.87 -37.54 12.25
CA ALA A 216 -14.92 -38.64 12.29
C ALA A 216 -14.32 -38.79 13.70
N PHE A 217 -15.21 -39.03 14.66
CA PHE A 217 -14.98 -39.00 16.12
C PHE A 217 -13.93 -40.01 16.64
N SER A 218 -13.52 -40.98 15.81
CA SER A 218 -12.35 -41.84 16.06
C SER A 218 -11.05 -41.03 16.16
N HIS A 219 -10.90 -40.00 15.31
CA HIS A 219 -9.77 -39.07 15.28
C HIS A 219 -10.01 -37.92 16.27
N ARG A 220 -9.15 -37.83 17.28
CA ARG A 220 -9.28 -36.94 18.43
C ARG A 220 -7.90 -36.71 19.05
N LEU A 221 -7.73 -35.60 19.76
CA LEU A 221 -6.54 -35.35 20.58
C LEU A 221 -6.43 -36.40 21.69
N ARG A 222 -5.44 -37.29 21.63
CA ARG A 222 -5.07 -38.15 22.77
C ARG A 222 -4.33 -37.32 23.83
N GLY A 223 -5.08 -36.53 24.57
CA GLY A 223 -4.52 -35.56 25.51
C GLY A 223 -5.55 -34.60 26.08
N ARG A 224 -5.10 -33.38 26.37
CA ARG A 224 -5.92 -32.34 27.04
C ARG A 224 -5.83 -30.98 26.37
N ILE A 225 -6.87 -30.18 26.55
CA ILE A 225 -6.96 -28.76 26.15
C ILE A 225 -7.34 -27.93 27.37
N ASP A 226 -6.83 -26.71 27.42
CA ASP A 226 -6.99 -25.77 28.53
C ASP A 226 -7.07 -24.32 27.97
N GLU A 227 -7.70 -23.40 28.71
CA GLU A 227 -7.84 -21.97 28.38
C GLU A 227 -8.26 -21.68 26.93
N LEU A 228 -9.39 -22.22 26.50
CA LEU A 228 -9.96 -21.86 25.19
C LEU A 228 -10.52 -20.43 25.26
N ARG A 229 -9.93 -19.53 24.48
CA ARG A 229 -10.38 -18.13 24.34
C ARG A 229 -10.63 -17.81 22.87
N ILE A 230 -11.83 -17.30 22.55
CA ILE A 230 -12.20 -16.86 21.20
C ILE A 230 -12.64 -15.39 21.25
N THR A 231 -12.14 -14.59 20.31
CA THR A 231 -12.34 -13.14 20.29
C THR A 231 -12.63 -12.58 18.89
N ASP A 232 -13.20 -11.37 18.81
CA ASP A 232 -13.68 -10.77 17.56
C ASP A 232 -12.60 -10.04 16.71
N GLN A 233 -11.32 -10.03 17.15
CA GLN A 233 -10.23 -9.32 16.47
C GLN A 233 -9.08 -10.26 16.13
N VAL A 234 -8.20 -9.84 15.21
CA VAL A 234 -6.86 -10.44 15.10
C VAL A 234 -5.97 -9.84 16.17
N GLU A 235 -5.51 -10.65 17.11
CA GLU A 235 -4.61 -10.20 18.18
C GLU A 235 -3.15 -10.16 17.67
N HIS A 236 -2.58 -11.28 17.21
CA HIS A 236 -1.17 -11.32 16.81
C HIS A 236 -0.92 -11.42 15.28
N LEU A 237 -0.02 -10.57 14.77
CA LEU A 237 0.39 -10.53 13.35
C LEU A 237 1.85 -10.95 13.12
N LYS A 238 2.59 -11.20 14.20
CA LYS A 238 4.00 -11.60 14.28
C LYS A 238 4.17 -12.45 15.53
N ASP A 239 5.37 -12.98 15.74
CA ASP A 239 5.76 -13.63 16.99
C ASP A 239 5.39 -12.81 18.23
N PHE A 240 4.98 -13.52 19.29
CA PHE A 240 4.63 -12.99 20.61
C PHE A 240 5.06 -13.97 21.71
N ASP A 241 4.96 -13.56 22.97
CA ASP A 241 5.18 -14.43 24.14
C ASP A 241 3.82 -14.96 24.64
N PRO A 242 3.60 -16.30 24.70
CA PRO A 242 2.33 -16.86 25.14
C PRO A 242 1.91 -16.48 26.57
N PRO A 243 0.60 -16.51 26.89
CA PRO A 243 0.08 -16.19 28.22
C PRO A 243 0.78 -16.97 29.35
N THR A 244 1.27 -16.26 30.35
CA THR A 244 1.93 -16.83 31.54
C THR A 244 0.99 -17.02 32.74
N SER A 245 -0.25 -16.56 32.62
CA SER A 245 -1.34 -16.71 33.60
C SER A 245 -2.68 -16.90 32.88
N PRO A 246 -3.71 -17.44 33.56
CA PRO A 246 -5.09 -17.48 33.06
C PRO A 246 -5.59 -16.13 32.55
N HIS A 247 -6.44 -16.17 31.52
CA HIS A 247 -7.15 -14.96 31.07
C HIS A 247 -8.31 -14.62 32.04
N ALA A 248 -8.65 -13.35 32.20
CA ALA A 248 -9.77 -12.98 33.06
C ALA A 248 -11.12 -13.32 32.37
N THR A 249 -12.00 -14.06 33.04
CA THR A 249 -13.34 -14.39 32.51
C THR A 249 -14.26 -13.17 32.51
N PRO A 250 -14.94 -12.82 31.39
CA PRO A 250 -15.85 -11.69 31.32
C PRO A 250 -17.04 -11.81 32.28
N GLY A 251 -17.48 -10.69 32.83
CA GLY A 251 -18.46 -10.65 33.92
C GLY A 251 -17.85 -10.73 35.32
N THR A 252 -16.52 -10.92 35.45
CA THR A 252 -15.79 -10.83 36.71
C THR A 252 -15.17 -9.45 36.92
N ILE A 253 -14.98 -9.04 38.18
CA ILE A 253 -14.31 -7.77 38.52
C ILE A 253 -12.83 -7.77 38.09
N ASN A 254 -12.21 -8.95 37.97
CA ASN A 254 -10.86 -9.09 37.43
C ASN A 254 -10.83 -8.73 35.93
N TYR A 255 -11.81 -9.19 35.15
CA TYR A 255 -11.90 -8.81 33.73
C TYR A 255 -12.11 -7.30 33.56
N ALA A 256 -12.98 -6.69 34.37
CA ALA A 256 -13.16 -5.25 34.34
C ALA A 256 -11.83 -4.49 34.57
N LYS A 257 -11.04 -4.91 35.58
CA LYS A 257 -9.71 -4.34 35.90
C LYS A 257 -8.70 -4.55 34.77
N VAL A 258 -8.60 -5.76 34.22
CA VAL A 258 -7.64 -6.11 33.15
C VAL A 258 -7.98 -5.36 31.86
N THR A 259 -9.24 -5.34 31.43
CA THR A 259 -9.69 -4.63 30.23
C THR A 259 -9.51 -3.12 30.38
N HIS A 260 -9.87 -2.53 31.53
CA HIS A 260 -9.66 -1.11 31.82
C HIS A 260 -8.18 -0.71 31.80
N SER A 261 -7.31 -1.44 32.52
CA SER A 261 -5.86 -1.20 32.54
C SER A 261 -5.25 -1.29 31.13
N THR A 262 -5.74 -2.23 30.31
CA THR A 262 -5.27 -2.41 28.93
C THR A 262 -5.79 -1.29 28.01
N ALA A 263 -7.02 -0.82 28.20
CA ALA A 263 -7.55 0.34 27.50
C ALA A 263 -6.77 1.63 27.83
N ILE A 264 -6.38 1.86 29.09
CA ILE A 264 -5.50 2.99 29.48
C ILE A 264 -4.14 2.90 28.77
N LYS A 265 -3.50 1.72 28.76
CA LYS A 265 -2.21 1.52 28.07
C LYS A 265 -2.31 1.83 26.57
N ARG A 266 -3.40 1.38 25.91
CA ARG A 266 -3.63 1.67 24.47
C ARG A 266 -4.03 3.11 24.20
N LEU A 267 -4.76 3.78 25.09
CA LEU A 267 -5.08 5.21 24.96
C LEU A 267 -3.81 6.06 24.96
N LYS A 268 -2.85 5.74 25.84
CA LYS A 268 -1.53 6.39 25.85
C LYS A 268 -0.80 6.19 24.51
N GLN A 269 -0.77 4.95 23.99
CA GLN A 269 -0.16 4.63 22.70
C GLN A 269 -0.83 5.39 21.54
N PHE A 270 -2.16 5.44 21.52
CA PHE A 270 -2.96 6.14 20.49
C PHE A 270 -2.73 7.66 20.50
N ASN A 271 -2.60 8.28 21.67
CA ASN A 271 -2.23 9.69 21.77
C ASN A 271 -0.84 9.95 21.17
N THR A 272 0.16 9.12 21.47
CA THR A 272 1.51 9.22 20.88
C THR A 272 1.49 9.03 19.35
N GLU A 273 0.67 8.13 18.81
CA GLU A 273 0.48 7.99 17.36
C GLU A 273 -0.08 9.28 16.71
N ILE A 274 -1.06 9.92 17.36
CA ILE A 274 -1.65 11.18 16.90
C ILE A 274 -0.63 12.32 16.95
N GLU A 275 0.17 12.41 18.02
CA GLU A 275 1.25 13.41 18.17
C GLU A 275 2.32 13.26 17.08
N LEU A 276 2.73 12.03 16.77
CA LEU A 276 3.67 11.74 15.68
C LEU A 276 3.09 12.15 14.30
N LEU A 277 1.81 11.87 14.06
CA LEU A 277 1.15 12.27 12.81
C LEU A 277 0.99 13.79 12.68
N MET A 278 0.62 14.50 13.75
CA MET A 278 0.58 15.98 13.75
C MET A 278 1.95 16.59 13.46
N THR A 279 3.00 16.00 14.06
CA THR A 279 4.40 16.41 13.83
C THR A 279 4.81 16.19 12.37
N TYR A 280 4.30 15.15 11.71
CA TYR A 280 4.61 14.83 10.32
C TYR A 280 3.78 15.64 9.30
N SER A 281 2.47 15.78 9.50
CA SER A 281 1.59 16.48 8.54
C SER A 281 1.72 18.00 8.57
N GLY A 282 2.22 18.53 9.69
CA GLY A 282 1.97 19.92 10.09
C GLY A 282 0.51 20.10 10.54
N ALA A 283 0.28 21.08 11.43
CA ALA A 283 -1.05 21.35 11.98
C ALA A 283 -2.00 22.09 11.01
N ILE A 284 -1.57 22.38 9.77
CA ILE A 284 -2.21 23.35 8.87
C ILE A 284 -2.56 22.67 7.53
N GLY A 285 -3.78 22.13 7.43
CA GLY A 285 -4.28 21.52 6.20
C GLY A 285 -5.79 21.31 6.21
N GLY A 286 -6.46 21.66 5.11
CA GLY A 286 -7.89 21.42 4.89
C GLY A 286 -8.22 20.02 4.35
N SER A 287 -7.39 19.02 4.62
CA SER A 287 -7.46 17.67 4.03
C SER A 287 -8.12 16.65 4.96
N ASP A 288 -8.51 15.50 4.40
CA ASP A 288 -9.11 14.38 5.16
C ASP A 288 -8.22 13.88 6.30
N ALA A 289 -6.91 13.91 6.14
CA ALA A 289 -5.98 13.53 7.20
C ALA A 289 -6.09 14.44 8.44
N ALA A 290 -6.19 15.76 8.22
CA ALA A 290 -6.36 16.73 9.30
C ALA A 290 -7.76 16.63 9.96
N ARG A 291 -8.79 16.21 9.20
CA ARG A 291 -10.10 15.87 9.74
C ARG A 291 -10.02 14.64 10.65
N ALA A 292 -9.48 13.54 10.15
CA ALA A 292 -9.33 12.29 10.91
C ALA A 292 -8.49 12.47 12.18
N ILE A 293 -7.43 13.29 12.15
CA ILE A 293 -6.64 13.65 13.34
C ILE A 293 -7.50 14.33 14.40
N ARG A 294 -8.30 15.36 14.04
CA ARG A 294 -9.18 16.06 15.00
C ARG A 294 -10.28 15.17 15.56
N GLU A 295 -10.87 14.31 14.72
CA GLU A 295 -11.86 13.31 15.14
C GLU A 295 -11.24 12.30 16.12
N SER A 296 -10.02 11.85 15.85
CA SER A 296 -9.26 10.94 16.74
C SER A 296 -8.92 11.59 18.09
N GLN A 297 -8.52 12.87 18.09
CA GLN A 297 -8.30 13.64 19.32
C GLN A 297 -9.58 13.83 20.15
N ALA A 298 -10.73 14.02 19.50
CA ALA A 298 -12.02 14.14 20.19
C ALA A 298 -12.40 12.81 20.86
N ILE A 299 -12.25 11.68 20.16
CA ILE A 299 -12.55 10.35 20.72
C ILE A 299 -11.53 9.97 21.80
N ALA A 300 -10.25 10.34 21.68
CA ALA A 300 -9.28 10.12 22.76
C ALA A 300 -9.67 10.85 24.06
N LYS A 301 -10.22 12.07 23.96
CA LYS A 301 -10.76 12.83 25.11
C LYS A 301 -12.12 12.33 25.62
N GLU A 302 -12.87 11.61 24.80
CA GLU A 302 -14.07 10.85 25.20
C GLU A 302 -13.63 9.64 26.05
N VAL A 303 -12.80 8.76 25.47
CA VAL A 303 -12.24 7.55 26.08
C VAL A 303 -11.51 7.82 27.39
N ALA A 304 -10.72 8.90 27.47
CA ALA A 304 -10.02 9.30 28.69
C ALA A 304 -10.98 9.52 29.87
N ARG A 305 -11.99 10.37 29.69
CA ARG A 305 -12.98 10.71 30.73
C ARG A 305 -13.83 9.51 31.13
N THR A 306 -14.20 8.66 30.15
CA THR A 306 -14.96 7.45 30.46
C THR A 306 -14.12 6.46 31.29
N LEU A 307 -12.87 6.19 30.91
CA LEU A 307 -11.99 5.33 31.71
C LEU A 307 -11.74 5.89 33.11
N GLU A 308 -11.55 7.20 33.25
CA GLU A 308 -11.42 7.88 34.54
C GLU A 308 -12.68 7.72 35.40
N SER A 309 -13.88 7.94 34.83
CA SER A 309 -15.17 7.78 35.52
C SER A 309 -15.47 6.35 35.97
N LEU A 310 -14.95 5.34 35.25
CA LEU A 310 -15.12 3.93 35.60
C LEU A 310 -14.13 3.45 36.68
N ASN A 311 -13.12 4.25 37.05
CA ASN A 311 -12.05 3.82 37.95
C ASN A 311 -12.53 3.55 39.39
N SER A 312 -13.47 4.37 39.90
CA SER A 312 -14.11 4.15 41.21
C SER A 312 -14.95 2.87 41.24
N SER A 313 -15.55 2.50 40.11
CA SER A 313 -16.35 1.28 39.95
C SER A 313 -15.50 -0.01 39.94
N LEU A 314 -14.17 0.06 39.93
CA LEU A 314 -13.28 -1.12 40.00
C LEU A 314 -13.08 -1.68 41.42
N GLY A 315 -13.83 -1.20 42.42
CA GLY A 315 -13.87 -1.79 43.76
C GLY A 315 -14.27 -3.28 43.74
N ALA A 316 -13.88 -4.05 44.77
CA ALA A 316 -14.27 -5.47 44.87
C ALA A 316 -15.79 -5.64 45.02
N ASP A 317 -16.43 -4.69 45.71
CA ASP A 317 -17.80 -4.76 46.20
C ASP A 317 -18.83 -4.14 45.22
N ASN A 318 -18.48 -4.00 43.94
CA ASN A 318 -19.39 -3.42 42.95
C ASN A 318 -20.56 -4.39 42.67
N PRO A 319 -21.83 -4.00 42.91
CA PRO A 319 -22.98 -4.88 42.70
C PRO A 319 -23.25 -5.20 41.22
N ASN A 320 -22.83 -4.34 40.29
CA ASN A 320 -23.21 -4.37 38.88
C ASN A 320 -22.03 -4.73 37.95
N VAL A 321 -21.20 -5.70 38.35
CA VAL A 321 -20.02 -6.16 37.59
C VAL A 321 -20.29 -6.45 36.10
N PRO A 322 -21.43 -7.04 35.67
CA PRO A 322 -21.70 -7.28 34.25
C PRO A 322 -21.89 -5.99 33.42
N GLU A 323 -22.47 -4.94 34.02
CA GLU A 323 -22.65 -3.63 33.39
C GLU A 323 -21.31 -2.90 33.27
N LEU A 324 -20.49 -2.97 34.33
CA LEU A 324 -19.11 -2.49 34.33
C LEU A 324 -18.26 -3.17 33.24
N CYS A 325 -18.36 -4.49 33.10
CA CYS A 325 -17.69 -5.24 32.01
C CYS A 325 -18.14 -4.73 30.63
N THR A 326 -19.46 -4.53 30.46
CA THR A 326 -20.04 -4.00 29.22
C THR A 326 -19.53 -2.58 28.92
N ALA A 327 -19.37 -1.74 29.93
CA ALA A 327 -18.85 -0.37 29.78
C ALA A 327 -17.36 -0.32 29.42
N VAL A 328 -16.50 -1.16 30.03
CA VAL A 328 -15.08 -1.22 29.67
C VAL A 328 -14.84 -1.86 28.29
N ASP A 329 -15.67 -2.83 27.89
CA ASP A 329 -15.66 -3.37 26.53
C ASP A 329 -16.04 -2.29 25.52
N ALA A 330 -17.16 -1.60 25.72
CA ALA A 330 -17.67 -0.59 24.79
C ALA A 330 -16.67 0.57 24.57
N ILE A 331 -15.96 1.01 25.62
CA ILE A 331 -14.96 2.07 25.48
C ILE A 331 -13.65 1.58 24.84
N ALA A 332 -13.32 0.29 25.00
CA ALA A 332 -12.18 -0.33 24.33
C ALA A 332 -12.47 -0.61 22.83
N ASP A 333 -13.71 -0.99 22.48
CA ASP A 333 -14.22 -1.09 21.11
C ASP A 333 -14.22 0.29 20.42
N ARG A 334 -14.65 1.34 21.14
CA ARG A 334 -14.63 2.74 20.68
C ARG A 334 -13.21 3.22 20.36
N LEU A 335 -12.25 2.98 21.24
CA LEU A 335 -10.83 3.28 21.03
C LEU A 335 -10.25 2.48 19.84
N SER A 336 -10.55 1.18 19.77
CA SER A 336 -10.10 0.29 18.69
C SER A 336 -10.60 0.76 17.32
N THR A 337 -11.86 1.20 17.25
CA THR A 337 -12.47 1.76 16.03
C THR A 337 -11.82 3.10 15.64
N ALA A 338 -11.59 4.00 16.60
CA ALA A 338 -10.97 5.30 16.37
C ALA A 338 -9.52 5.22 15.85
N ARG A 339 -8.84 4.10 16.08
CA ARG A 339 -7.46 3.86 15.62
C ARG A 339 -7.35 3.47 14.14
N LEU A 340 -8.46 3.04 13.51
CA LEU A 340 -8.45 2.59 12.11
C LEU A 340 -8.08 3.71 11.11
N PRO A 341 -8.62 4.94 11.15
CA PRO A 341 -8.23 6.02 10.23
C PRO A 341 -6.78 6.46 10.42
N VAL A 342 -6.31 6.55 11.67
CA VAL A 342 -4.91 6.86 12.05
C VAL A 342 -3.95 5.82 11.46
N HIS A 343 -4.25 4.54 11.62
CA HIS A 343 -3.46 3.47 11.01
C HIS A 343 -3.52 3.47 9.48
N GLN A 344 -4.67 3.79 8.85
CA GLN A 344 -4.77 3.91 7.39
C GLN A 344 -3.95 5.08 6.82
N ILE A 345 -3.94 6.24 7.49
CA ILE A 345 -3.13 7.40 7.12
C ILE A 345 -1.65 7.05 7.25
N THR A 346 -1.27 6.41 8.36
CA THR A 346 0.11 5.99 8.60
C THR A 346 0.57 4.93 7.61
N ALA A 347 -0.25 3.93 7.30
CA ALA A 347 0.08 2.92 6.30
C ALA A 347 0.26 3.51 4.89
N LYS A 348 -0.51 4.54 4.53
CA LYS A 348 -0.30 5.30 3.28
C LYS A 348 1.01 6.10 3.32
N ALA A 349 1.31 6.78 4.42
CA ALA A 349 2.57 7.50 4.60
C ALA A 349 3.80 6.56 4.58
N ALA A 350 3.71 5.40 5.23
CA ALA A 350 4.75 4.38 5.24
C ALA A 350 4.91 3.68 3.88
N ALA A 351 3.83 3.50 3.10
CA ALA A 351 3.92 3.00 1.72
C ALA A 351 4.56 4.01 0.76
N LEU A 352 4.29 5.32 0.97
CA LEU A 352 5.00 6.41 0.29
C LEU A 352 6.49 6.42 0.70
N SER A 353 6.80 6.37 1.99
CA SER A 353 8.19 6.27 2.49
C SER A 353 8.88 5.04 1.91
N ALA A 354 8.31 3.84 2.02
CA ALA A 354 8.90 2.61 1.45
C ALA A 354 8.97 2.59 -0.10
N THR A 355 8.45 3.61 -0.77
CA THR A 355 8.64 3.88 -2.21
C THR A 355 9.76 4.90 -2.43
N GLU A 356 9.81 5.97 -1.63
CA GLU A 356 10.92 6.95 -1.62
C GLU A 356 12.23 6.36 -1.08
N ASP A 357 12.17 5.49 -0.10
CA ASP A 357 13.28 4.74 0.48
C ASP A 357 13.69 3.58 -0.43
N ARG A 358 12.79 2.94 -1.20
CA ARG A 358 13.22 2.02 -2.26
C ARG A 358 13.89 2.74 -3.42
N ARG A 359 13.42 3.93 -3.81
CA ARG A 359 14.18 4.82 -4.71
C ARG A 359 15.54 5.15 -4.07
N SER A 360 15.54 5.57 -2.80
CA SER A 360 16.75 5.93 -2.07
C SER A 360 17.73 4.76 -1.91
N LEU A 361 17.27 3.51 -1.78
CA LEU A 361 18.09 2.30 -1.66
C LEU A 361 18.60 1.81 -3.02
N LEU A 362 17.79 1.84 -4.08
CA LEU A 362 18.28 1.71 -5.45
C LEU A 362 19.43 2.69 -5.74
N PHE A 363 19.35 3.91 -5.20
CA PHE A 363 20.45 4.88 -5.28
C PHE A 363 21.53 4.68 -4.20
N LYS A 364 21.26 4.03 -3.07
CA LYS A 364 22.23 3.80 -1.99
C LYS A 364 23.17 2.66 -2.30
N ASP A 365 22.64 1.58 -2.87
CA ASP A 365 23.44 0.42 -3.27
C ASP A 365 24.30 0.77 -4.50
N LEU A 366 23.74 1.54 -5.45
CA LEU A 366 24.52 2.19 -6.52
C LEU A 366 25.63 3.11 -5.97
N ASN A 367 25.32 4.00 -5.01
CA ASN A 367 26.30 4.92 -4.42
C ASN A 367 27.38 4.21 -3.56
N ASN A 368 27.07 3.06 -2.96
CA ASN A 368 27.97 2.37 -2.04
C ASN A 368 28.98 1.47 -2.75
N GLU A 369 28.61 0.80 -3.84
CA GLU A 369 29.53 -0.12 -4.54
C GLU A 369 30.17 0.48 -5.81
N LEU A 370 29.55 1.46 -6.49
CA LEU A 370 30.02 1.91 -7.81
C LEU A 370 29.99 3.43 -8.06
N VAL A 371 31.20 4.00 -8.06
CA VAL A 371 31.60 5.26 -8.72
C VAL A 371 31.13 6.56 -8.05
N GLY A 372 32.00 7.11 -7.20
CA GLY A 372 32.05 8.56 -6.99
C GLY A 372 32.21 9.30 -8.33
N ASP A 373 31.48 10.41 -8.49
CA ASP A 373 31.30 11.23 -9.70
C ASP A 373 30.29 10.73 -10.76
N ALA A 374 29.58 9.62 -10.57
CA ALA A 374 28.53 9.21 -11.51
C ALA A 374 27.20 9.99 -11.30
N VAL A 375 26.69 10.61 -12.37
CA VAL A 375 25.41 11.33 -12.36
C VAL A 375 24.23 10.41 -12.73
N ILE A 376 23.04 10.59 -12.14
CA ILE A 376 21.83 9.86 -12.55
C ILE A 376 21.09 10.68 -13.62
N LEU A 377 21.01 10.20 -14.86
CA LEU A 377 20.26 10.88 -15.92
C LEU A 377 18.85 10.31 -16.06
N ASN A 378 17.92 11.01 -15.44
CA ASN A 378 16.48 10.81 -15.60
C ASN A 378 15.89 11.93 -16.47
N GLY A 379 15.60 11.62 -17.74
CA GLY A 379 15.00 12.57 -18.70
C GLY A 379 15.96 13.16 -19.73
N ARG A 380 15.43 14.09 -20.53
CA ARG A 380 16.07 14.66 -21.74
C ARG A 380 17.11 15.72 -21.39
N GLN A 381 18.30 15.59 -21.96
CA GLN A 381 19.40 16.52 -21.79
C GLN A 381 19.42 17.55 -22.91
N LEU A 382 19.37 18.85 -22.57
CA LEU A 382 19.10 19.96 -23.50
C LEU A 382 20.34 20.83 -23.84
N PHE A 383 21.53 20.46 -23.33
CA PHE A 383 22.81 21.18 -23.54
C PHE A 383 22.84 22.68 -23.17
N VAL A 384 21.84 23.17 -22.42
CA VAL A 384 21.80 24.54 -21.87
C VAL A 384 22.97 24.80 -20.92
N ASP A 385 23.48 23.75 -20.29
CA ASP A 385 24.66 23.72 -19.44
C ASP A 385 25.63 22.60 -19.86
N ASP A 386 26.73 22.48 -19.13
CA ASP A 386 27.75 21.43 -19.27
C ASP A 386 27.62 20.32 -18.20
N TYR A 387 26.46 20.17 -17.54
CA TYR A 387 26.23 19.22 -16.45
C TYR A 387 26.50 17.77 -16.86
N VAL A 388 26.15 17.42 -18.11
CA VAL A 388 26.38 16.09 -18.69
C VAL A 388 27.61 16.00 -19.58
N ILE A 389 28.30 17.12 -19.86
CA ILE A 389 29.46 17.17 -20.75
C ILE A 389 30.75 17.02 -19.93
N GLU A 390 31.64 16.14 -20.39
CA GLU A 390 33.02 16.04 -19.90
C GLU A 390 33.97 16.79 -20.82
N ASN A 391 33.85 16.59 -22.14
CA ASN A 391 34.72 17.21 -23.13
C ASN A 391 34.05 17.29 -24.51
N THR A 392 34.42 18.29 -25.32
CA THR A 392 34.06 18.40 -26.73
C THR A 392 35.30 18.72 -27.58
N LYS A 393 35.43 18.10 -28.75
CA LYS A 393 36.51 18.36 -29.71
C LYS A 393 35.94 18.56 -31.11
N GLY A 394 36.26 19.69 -31.73
CA GLY A 394 35.76 20.04 -33.08
C GLY A 394 34.27 20.41 -33.12
N LEU A 395 33.69 20.82 -32.00
CA LEU A 395 32.27 21.16 -31.86
C LEU A 395 32.08 22.58 -31.30
N LYS A 396 30.97 23.25 -31.66
CA LYS A 396 30.58 24.57 -31.14
C LYS A 396 29.17 24.50 -30.52
N ARG A 397 28.93 25.17 -29.39
CA ARG A 397 27.56 25.37 -28.85
C ARG A 397 26.92 26.58 -29.53
N GLU A 398 25.66 26.47 -29.94
CA GLU A 398 24.88 27.53 -30.58
C GLU A 398 23.52 27.66 -29.89
N THR A 399 23.10 28.89 -29.56
CA THR A 399 21.80 29.18 -28.94
C THR A 399 20.84 29.75 -29.98
N HIS A 400 19.70 29.09 -30.15
CA HIS A 400 18.68 29.41 -31.16
C HIS A 400 17.66 30.40 -30.63
N SER A 401 17.97 31.68 -30.72
CA SER A 401 17.03 32.77 -30.37
C SER A 401 15.98 33.04 -31.44
N GLN A 402 16.18 32.59 -32.69
CA GLN A 402 15.28 32.91 -33.79
C GLN A 402 14.11 31.93 -33.93
N LEU A 403 12.92 32.51 -33.96
CA LEU A 403 11.65 31.82 -34.15
C LEU A 403 11.40 31.59 -35.65
N VAL A 404 11.16 30.34 -36.03
CA VAL A 404 11.12 29.93 -37.43
C VAL A 404 9.70 30.10 -37.99
N LYS A 405 9.57 31.06 -38.91
CA LYS A 405 8.34 31.61 -39.54
C LYS A 405 7.51 32.56 -38.65
N LYS A 406 7.45 33.83 -39.08
CA LYS A 406 6.40 34.81 -38.79
C LYS A 406 5.55 34.94 -40.06
N GLN A 407 4.31 34.48 -40.03
CA GLN A 407 3.35 34.69 -41.15
C GLN A 407 2.46 35.89 -40.80
N LEU A 408 2.29 36.82 -41.74
CA LEU A 408 1.92 38.20 -41.43
C LEU A 408 0.49 38.55 -41.87
N GLY A 409 -0.39 38.73 -40.89
CA GLY A 409 -1.50 39.68 -40.93
C GLY A 409 -1.22 40.79 -39.90
N LYS A 410 -1.57 42.04 -40.20
CA LYS A 410 -1.40 43.19 -39.29
C LYS A 410 -2.56 43.17 -38.28
N LEU A 411 -2.39 43.43 -36.98
CA LEU A 411 -1.49 44.42 -36.33
C LEU A 411 -0.64 43.81 -35.19
N GLU A 412 0.44 44.47 -34.77
CA GLU A 412 1.26 44.03 -33.63
C GLU A 412 0.66 44.47 -32.27
N ALA A 413 0.05 43.53 -31.54
CA ALA A 413 -0.34 43.71 -30.15
C ALA A 413 0.62 42.96 -29.21
N GLN A 414 1.33 43.68 -28.34
CA GLN A 414 2.07 43.08 -27.21
C GLN A 414 1.09 42.66 -26.09
N SER A 415 0.20 41.71 -26.39
CA SER A 415 -0.72 41.17 -25.37
C SER A 415 0.06 40.35 -24.36
N THR A 416 0.11 40.84 -23.12
CA THR A 416 0.90 40.22 -22.04
C THR A 416 0.18 39.04 -21.39
N ARG A 417 -1.15 38.91 -21.53
CA ARG A 417 -1.96 37.94 -20.75
C ARG A 417 -3.12 37.31 -21.50
N GLY A 418 -3.01 35.99 -21.68
CA GLY A 418 -4.06 35.05 -22.03
C GLY A 418 -3.65 33.62 -21.67
N SER A 419 -4.62 32.71 -21.55
CA SER A 419 -4.41 31.30 -21.22
C SER A 419 -4.76 30.42 -22.41
N LEU A 420 -3.76 29.78 -23.00
CA LEU A 420 -3.89 28.78 -24.06
C LEU A 420 -3.87 27.37 -23.47
N LEU A 421 -4.87 26.55 -23.80
CA LEU A 421 -4.97 25.15 -23.41
C LEU A 421 -5.37 24.28 -24.60
N TYR A 422 -4.76 23.11 -24.76
CA TYR A 422 -5.26 22.09 -25.69
C TYR A 422 -6.20 21.13 -24.94
N ASP A 423 -7.47 21.11 -25.32
CA ASP A 423 -8.45 20.17 -24.79
C ASP A 423 -8.31 18.84 -25.53
N SER A 424 -7.78 17.83 -24.85
CA SER A 424 -7.56 16.49 -25.42
C SER A 424 -8.85 15.69 -25.65
N LYS A 425 -9.95 16.06 -24.97
CA LYS A 425 -11.26 15.40 -25.09
C LYS A 425 -12.06 15.95 -26.26
N GLU A 426 -12.06 17.27 -26.43
CA GLU A 426 -12.70 17.97 -27.55
C GLU A 426 -11.78 18.12 -28.78
N ARG A 427 -10.50 17.76 -28.64
CA ARG A 427 -9.43 17.79 -29.66
C ARG A 427 -9.20 19.18 -30.26
N GLN A 428 -9.37 20.23 -29.46
CA GLN A 428 -9.24 21.63 -29.89
C GLN A 428 -8.42 22.48 -28.90
N PHE A 429 -7.69 23.43 -29.45
CA PHE A 429 -7.09 24.53 -28.69
C PHE A 429 -8.19 25.50 -28.24
N LYS A 430 -8.07 25.98 -27.01
CA LYS A 430 -8.96 26.91 -26.33
C LYS A 430 -8.11 28.06 -25.78
N LEU A 431 -8.45 29.29 -26.13
CA LEU A 431 -7.73 30.48 -25.72
C LEU A 431 -8.69 31.46 -25.03
N TRP A 432 -8.36 31.82 -23.79
CA TRP A 432 -9.02 32.90 -23.05
C TRP A 432 -8.08 34.10 -22.94
N PHE A 433 -8.57 35.30 -23.24
CA PHE A 433 -7.82 36.55 -23.17
C PHE A 433 -8.74 37.69 -22.77
N VAL A 434 -8.20 38.82 -22.30
CA VAL A 434 -9.02 39.99 -21.95
C VAL A 434 -8.96 41.00 -23.10
N GLY A 435 -10.14 41.44 -23.55
CA GLY A 435 -10.31 42.60 -24.41
C GLY A 435 -10.68 43.83 -23.58
N ASP A 436 -10.09 44.98 -23.90
CA ASP A 436 -10.38 46.25 -23.24
C ASP A 436 -11.16 47.18 -24.19
N SER A 437 -12.22 47.78 -23.66
CA SER A 437 -12.76 49.03 -24.17
C SER A 437 -13.01 49.96 -22.96
N ASN A 438 -12.13 50.96 -22.80
CA ASN A 438 -12.21 52.05 -21.80
C ASN A 438 -11.98 51.70 -20.31
N ARG A 439 -11.25 50.62 -19.98
CA ARG A 439 -10.73 50.21 -18.64
C ARG A 439 -11.74 49.98 -17.50
N LYS A 440 -12.92 50.59 -17.54
CA LYS A 440 -13.96 50.48 -16.50
C LYS A 440 -14.73 49.15 -16.57
N ASN A 441 -14.80 48.53 -17.75
CA ASN A 441 -15.51 47.28 -18.02
C ASN A 441 -14.65 46.33 -18.88
N PRO A 442 -13.72 45.55 -18.30
CA PRO A 442 -12.93 44.57 -19.04
C PRO A 442 -13.80 43.40 -19.53
N ILE A 443 -13.60 42.97 -20.78
CA ILE A 443 -14.37 41.88 -21.41
C ILE A 443 -13.49 40.63 -21.47
N LEU A 444 -13.95 39.51 -20.89
CA LEU A 444 -13.29 38.22 -21.07
C LEU A 444 -13.68 37.61 -22.43
N CYS A 445 -12.69 37.37 -23.27
CA CYS A 445 -12.83 36.77 -24.59
C CYS A 445 -12.48 35.28 -24.56
N PHE A 446 -13.17 34.50 -25.39
CA PHE A 446 -12.95 33.06 -25.56
C PHE A 446 -13.04 32.68 -27.04
N VAL A 447 -11.99 32.05 -27.55
CA VAL A 447 -11.92 31.52 -28.93
C VAL A 447 -11.37 30.10 -28.91
N ALA A 448 -11.73 29.31 -29.92
CA ALA A 448 -11.23 27.94 -30.09
C ALA A 448 -10.70 27.70 -31.52
N SER A 449 -9.81 26.73 -31.66
CA SER A 449 -9.24 26.31 -32.94
C SER A 449 -8.95 24.81 -32.94
N ARG A 450 -9.23 24.12 -34.06
CA ARG A 450 -8.91 22.68 -34.19
C ARG A 450 -7.44 22.41 -34.56
N ASN A 451 -6.75 23.40 -35.13
CA ASN A 451 -5.37 23.28 -35.63
C ASN A 451 -4.40 24.32 -35.04
N GLY A 452 -4.89 25.29 -34.25
CA GLY A 452 -4.10 26.39 -33.69
C GLY A 452 -3.86 27.55 -34.65
N LEU A 453 -4.46 27.50 -35.84
CA LEU A 453 -4.35 28.49 -36.92
C LEU A 453 -5.69 29.19 -37.17
N ASP A 454 -6.74 28.41 -37.38
CA ASP A 454 -8.08 28.93 -37.68
C ASP A 454 -8.84 29.12 -36.37
N TRP A 455 -8.94 30.36 -35.90
CA TRP A 455 -9.59 30.72 -34.64
C TRP A 455 -11.02 31.19 -34.86
N GLN A 456 -11.96 30.61 -34.11
CA GLN A 456 -13.38 30.92 -34.23
C GLN A 456 -14.01 31.13 -32.84
N LYS A 457 -15.03 31.98 -32.78
CA LYS A 457 -15.93 32.13 -31.63
C LYS A 457 -16.85 30.90 -31.54
N PRO A 458 -16.83 30.10 -30.46
CA PRO A 458 -17.69 28.93 -30.34
C PRO A 458 -19.18 29.32 -30.28
N LYS A 459 -20.03 28.62 -31.04
CA LYS A 459 -21.48 28.92 -31.12
C LYS A 459 -22.19 28.89 -29.77
N ASN A 460 -21.74 28.04 -28.84
CA ASN A 460 -22.26 27.96 -27.48
C ASN A 460 -21.24 28.58 -26.52
N SER A 461 -21.58 29.74 -25.94
CA SER A 461 -20.77 30.40 -24.90
C SER A 461 -21.35 30.08 -23.51
N PRO A 462 -20.78 29.14 -22.73
CA PRO A 462 -21.26 28.87 -21.38
C PRO A 462 -20.86 30.01 -20.41
N PRO A 463 -21.75 30.45 -19.51
CA PRO A 463 -21.39 31.42 -18.49
C PRO A 463 -20.45 30.79 -17.45
N LEU A 464 -19.25 31.39 -17.29
CA LEU A 464 -18.24 30.94 -16.34
C LEU A 464 -18.63 31.29 -14.89
N LYS A 465 -19.03 30.28 -14.10
CA LYS A 465 -19.08 30.39 -12.64
C LYS A 465 -17.68 30.19 -12.04
N LEU A 466 -17.13 31.24 -11.44
CA LEU A 466 -15.75 31.25 -10.91
C LEU A 466 -15.63 30.69 -9.48
N GLY A 467 -14.59 29.88 -9.29
CA GLY A 467 -14.11 29.43 -7.98
C GLY A 467 -13.08 30.40 -7.35
N ARG A 468 -12.57 30.07 -6.17
CA ARG A 468 -11.79 30.98 -5.32
C ARG A 468 -10.29 31.06 -5.70
N LYS A 469 -9.80 32.30 -5.98
CA LYS A 469 -8.40 32.83 -5.99
C LYS A 469 -7.51 32.65 -7.25
N VAL A 470 -6.71 33.62 -7.76
CA VAL A 470 -6.75 35.13 -7.84
C VAL A 470 -5.91 35.65 -9.04
N SER A 471 -6.19 36.90 -9.52
CA SER A 471 -5.31 37.85 -10.29
C SER A 471 -5.08 37.58 -11.79
N PHE A 472 -4.63 38.48 -12.70
CA PHE A 472 -4.65 39.97 -12.97
C PHE A 472 -4.01 40.16 -14.41
N TYR A 473 -3.80 41.29 -15.11
CA TYR A 473 -3.82 42.76 -14.91
C TYR A 473 -4.49 43.45 -16.15
N GLU A 474 -4.19 44.74 -16.44
CA GLU A 474 -4.37 45.43 -17.75
C GLU A 474 -3.36 44.93 -18.84
N GLN A 475 -3.13 45.50 -20.05
CA GLN A 475 -3.50 46.75 -20.78
C GLN A 475 -3.24 46.47 -22.30
N GLY A 476 -3.77 47.15 -23.34
CA GLY A 476 -4.81 48.20 -23.48
C GLY A 476 -4.51 49.16 -24.66
N ILE A 477 -5.45 49.34 -25.63
CA ILE A 477 -5.41 50.33 -26.74
C ILE A 477 -6.79 51.05 -26.78
N ASN A 478 -6.83 52.33 -27.21
CA ASN A 478 -8.07 53.12 -27.30
C ASN A 478 -8.96 52.76 -28.51
N GLY A 479 -10.26 52.56 -28.27
CA GLY A 479 -11.30 52.46 -29.29
C GLY A 479 -12.71 52.53 -28.68
N PRO A 480 -13.67 53.29 -29.25
CA PRO A 480 -14.98 53.54 -28.62
C PRO A 480 -16.04 52.45 -28.91
N ARG A 481 -15.74 51.41 -29.69
CA ARG A 481 -16.58 50.24 -29.93
C ARG A 481 -15.71 48.98 -29.98
N PHE A 482 -16.25 47.86 -29.50
CA PHE A 482 -15.56 46.58 -29.40
C PHE A 482 -16.19 45.57 -30.37
N ASP A 483 -15.58 45.37 -31.54
CA ASP A 483 -16.03 44.38 -32.53
C ASP A 483 -15.21 43.08 -32.40
N TYR A 484 -15.91 41.98 -32.10
CA TYR A 484 -15.35 40.64 -31.94
C TYR A 484 -14.84 40.04 -33.25
N ASP A 485 -15.51 40.33 -34.37
CA ASP A 485 -15.21 39.77 -35.68
C ASP A 485 -14.13 40.60 -36.37
N GLU A 486 -14.00 41.90 -36.06
CA GLU A 486 -12.83 42.71 -36.44
C GLU A 486 -11.56 42.24 -35.73
N LEU A 487 -11.63 41.92 -34.44
CA LEU A 487 -10.47 41.38 -33.70
C LEU A 487 -10.05 39.99 -34.22
N LEU A 488 -10.99 39.15 -34.67
CA LEU A 488 -10.68 37.90 -35.38
C LEU A 488 -10.07 38.11 -36.77
N LYS A 489 -10.42 39.20 -37.48
CA LYS A 489 -9.82 39.55 -38.79
C LYS A 489 -8.39 40.12 -38.65
N ASN A 490 -8.08 40.78 -37.54
CA ASN A 490 -6.81 41.52 -37.33
C ASN A 490 -5.70 40.73 -36.60
N GLY A 491 -5.93 39.44 -36.29
CA GLY A 491 -4.89 38.41 -36.28
C GLY A 491 -4.26 37.99 -34.94
N LEU A 492 -3.78 36.74 -34.92
CA LEU A 492 -2.92 36.15 -33.88
C LEU A 492 -1.63 35.63 -34.54
N VAL A 493 -0.46 35.96 -33.99
CA VAL A 493 0.83 35.51 -34.53
C VAL A 493 1.18 34.13 -33.98
N LEU A 494 0.86 33.05 -34.71
CA LEU A 494 1.52 31.78 -34.46
C LEU A 494 3.01 31.93 -34.76
N THR A 495 3.86 31.51 -33.82
CA THR A 495 5.30 31.42 -34.05
C THR A 495 5.81 30.05 -33.63
N THR A 496 6.60 29.40 -34.49
CA THR A 496 7.04 28.02 -34.27
C THR A 496 8.54 27.91 -34.02
N THR A 497 8.93 26.91 -33.21
CA THR A 497 10.33 26.54 -33.02
C THR A 497 10.46 25.02 -32.92
N ARG A 498 11.67 24.51 -33.12
CA ARG A 498 11.99 23.10 -32.93
C ARG A 498 11.77 22.74 -31.45
N ARG A 499 10.87 21.78 -31.17
CA ARG A 499 10.73 21.27 -29.79
C ARG A 499 12.08 20.74 -29.30
N ASP A 500 12.44 21.12 -28.08
CA ASP A 500 13.73 20.80 -27.45
C ASP A 500 14.96 21.35 -28.23
N GLY A 501 14.79 22.41 -29.02
CA GLY A 501 15.79 22.93 -29.98
C GLY A 501 16.43 24.28 -29.65
N PHE A 502 16.27 24.79 -28.43
CA PHE A 502 16.76 26.13 -28.03
C PHE A 502 18.29 26.25 -28.00
N VAL A 503 19.01 25.13 -27.86
CA VAL A 503 20.47 25.06 -27.91
C VAL A 503 20.84 23.85 -28.76
N SER A 504 21.94 23.93 -29.52
CA SER A 504 22.55 22.78 -30.18
C SER A 504 24.05 22.74 -30.01
N ILE A 505 24.59 21.52 -30.02
CA ILE A 505 26.00 21.24 -30.25
C ILE A 505 26.16 20.99 -31.76
N ASN A 506 27.08 21.71 -32.40
CA ASN A 506 27.26 21.74 -33.84
C ASN A 506 28.61 21.17 -34.26
N ALA A 507 28.60 20.39 -35.35
CA ALA A 507 29.77 19.87 -36.03
C ALA A 507 29.79 20.40 -37.47
N GLU A 508 30.58 21.44 -37.74
CA GLU A 508 30.81 21.96 -39.09
C GLU A 508 31.59 20.97 -39.96
N ASN A 509 32.56 20.28 -39.34
CA ASN A 509 33.30 19.15 -39.88
C ASN A 509 33.20 17.99 -38.87
N ALA A 510 34.14 17.04 -38.88
CA ALA A 510 34.17 15.96 -37.89
C ALA A 510 34.50 16.46 -36.48
N GLY A 511 33.70 16.06 -35.49
CA GLY A 511 33.89 16.36 -34.06
C GLY A 511 33.29 15.28 -33.16
N VAL A 512 33.58 15.36 -31.85
CA VAL A 512 33.10 14.40 -30.85
C VAL A 512 32.77 15.08 -29.52
N LEU A 513 31.64 14.69 -28.93
CA LEU A 513 31.23 15.04 -27.56
C LEU A 513 31.41 13.80 -26.67
N THR A 514 32.05 13.95 -25.51
CA THR A 514 32.16 12.92 -24.47
C THR A 514 31.34 13.37 -23.26
N THR A 515 30.46 12.51 -22.76
CA THR A 515 29.69 12.80 -21.55
C THR A 515 30.51 12.54 -20.29
N ARG A 516 30.09 13.14 -19.16
CA ARG A 516 30.50 12.66 -17.83
C ARG A 516 30.02 11.22 -17.62
N ARG A 517 30.51 10.55 -16.58
CA ARG A 517 29.98 9.24 -16.17
C ARG A 517 28.53 9.41 -15.71
N PHE A 518 27.61 8.59 -16.22
CA PHE A 518 26.23 8.58 -15.78
C PHE A 518 25.57 7.20 -15.79
N VAL A 519 24.52 7.03 -15.00
CA VAL A 519 23.64 5.84 -15.03
C VAL A 519 22.43 6.14 -15.91
N ALA A 520 22.20 5.29 -16.92
CA ALA A 520 21.11 5.44 -17.88
C ALA A 520 19.80 4.81 -17.36
N ILE A 521 18.70 5.55 -17.45
CA ILE A 521 17.34 5.06 -17.14
C ILE A 521 16.52 4.99 -18.42
N GLY A 522 16.54 3.83 -19.09
CA GLY A 522 15.76 3.54 -20.29
C GLY A 522 16.36 2.43 -21.15
N ASP A 523 15.55 1.83 -22.02
CA ASP A 523 15.93 0.74 -22.94
C ASP A 523 16.24 1.20 -24.37
N THR A 524 16.03 2.48 -24.68
CA THR A 524 16.19 3.02 -26.03
C THR A 524 16.83 4.41 -25.97
N LEU A 525 18.02 4.59 -26.56
CA LEU A 525 18.60 5.93 -26.73
C LEU A 525 17.93 6.65 -27.91
N VAL A 526 17.51 7.90 -27.66
CA VAL A 526 16.84 8.76 -28.63
C VAL A 526 17.60 10.09 -28.74
N LEU A 527 17.89 10.52 -29.96
CA LEU A 527 18.48 11.82 -30.27
C LEU A 527 17.46 12.76 -30.92
N ASN A 528 17.61 14.06 -30.66
CA ASN A 528 17.01 15.13 -31.42
C ASN A 528 18.12 15.80 -32.22
N ALA A 529 18.17 15.60 -33.54
CA ALA A 529 19.30 16.01 -34.36
C ALA A 529 18.92 16.32 -35.81
N GLN A 530 19.74 17.16 -36.43
CA GLN A 530 19.71 17.51 -37.84
C GLN A 530 21.05 17.13 -38.48
N ALA A 531 21.05 16.10 -39.32
CA ALA A 531 22.23 15.54 -39.96
C ALA A 531 22.00 15.28 -41.47
N THR A 532 21.25 16.18 -42.14
CA THR A 532 20.82 16.01 -43.54
C THR A 532 21.98 15.85 -44.52
N ASN A 533 23.07 16.61 -44.32
CA ASN A 533 24.25 16.60 -45.19
C ASN A 533 25.44 15.86 -44.55
N GLY A 534 25.19 15.08 -43.50
CA GLY A 534 26.20 14.61 -42.56
C GLY A 534 25.81 13.29 -41.91
N ASN A 535 26.39 13.00 -40.74
CA ASN A 535 25.93 11.90 -39.89
C ASN A 535 26.27 12.11 -38.41
N ILE A 536 25.56 11.36 -37.56
CA ILE A 536 25.90 11.16 -36.15
C ILE A 536 26.03 9.65 -35.88
N ARG A 537 27.02 9.25 -35.08
CA ARG A 537 27.16 7.91 -34.51
C ARG A 537 27.46 8.02 -33.01
N VAL A 538 27.13 6.98 -32.25
CA VAL A 538 27.32 6.94 -30.78
C VAL A 538 28.07 5.68 -30.40
N GLU A 539 28.94 5.75 -29.40
CA GLU A 539 29.43 4.57 -28.68
C GLU A 539 29.15 4.70 -27.18
N ALA A 540 28.98 3.56 -26.51
CA ALA A 540 28.85 3.48 -25.05
C ALA A 540 30.12 2.87 -24.43
N ILE A 541 30.56 3.45 -23.31
CA ILE A 541 31.85 3.18 -22.67
C ILE A 541 31.63 2.85 -21.20
N ASP A 542 32.32 1.85 -20.67
CA ASP A 542 32.22 1.44 -19.27
C ASP A 542 32.99 2.37 -18.29
N ALA A 543 32.84 2.12 -16.99
CA ALA A 543 33.50 2.89 -15.94
C ALA A 543 35.04 2.92 -16.05
N LEU A 544 35.64 1.91 -16.68
CA LEU A 544 37.09 1.74 -16.91
C LEU A 544 37.55 2.34 -18.25
N GLY A 545 36.68 3.02 -18.99
CA GLY A 545 37.03 3.70 -20.24
C GLY A 545 37.04 2.80 -21.49
N ARG A 546 36.55 1.56 -21.39
CA ARG A 546 36.52 0.58 -22.49
C ARG A 546 35.18 0.64 -23.21
N VAL A 547 35.20 0.52 -24.55
CA VAL A 547 33.97 0.45 -25.35
C VAL A 547 33.19 -0.82 -25.00
N ILE A 548 31.89 -0.69 -24.75
CA ILE A 548 31.01 -1.80 -24.40
C ILE A 548 30.72 -2.62 -25.67
N LYS A 549 30.99 -3.94 -25.62
CA LYS A 549 30.77 -4.85 -26.76
C LYS A 549 29.33 -4.76 -27.29
N GLY A 550 29.18 -4.54 -28.59
CA GLY A 550 27.88 -4.34 -29.26
C GLY A 550 27.34 -2.91 -29.18
N PHE A 551 28.10 -1.96 -28.63
CA PHE A 551 27.78 -0.53 -28.59
C PHE A 551 28.96 0.34 -29.07
N SER A 552 29.74 -0.15 -30.04
CA SER A 552 30.84 0.64 -30.62
C SER A 552 30.34 1.66 -31.65
N LYS A 553 31.19 2.64 -31.96
CA LYS A 553 30.97 3.60 -33.05
C LYS A 553 30.75 2.91 -34.41
N ASP A 554 31.35 1.74 -34.61
CA ASP A 554 31.33 1.06 -35.90
C ASP A 554 30.15 0.08 -36.01
N ASP A 555 29.68 -0.48 -34.88
CA ASP A 555 28.36 -1.14 -34.78
C ASP A 555 27.20 -0.14 -35.02
N CYS A 556 27.39 1.14 -34.65
CA CYS A 556 26.34 2.16 -34.70
C CYS A 556 25.94 2.50 -36.14
N ARG A 557 24.67 2.28 -36.49
CA ARG A 557 24.09 2.79 -37.74
C ARG A 557 24.17 4.33 -37.76
N PRO A 558 24.58 4.95 -38.88
CA PRO A 558 24.68 6.40 -38.98
C PRO A 558 23.29 7.06 -39.00
N ILE A 559 23.09 8.03 -38.11
CA ILE A 559 21.89 8.87 -38.07
C ILE A 559 22.06 10.03 -39.06
N THR A 560 21.13 10.15 -40.00
CA THR A 560 21.11 11.16 -41.08
C THR A 560 19.73 11.84 -41.15
N GLY A 561 19.63 12.95 -41.89
CA GLY A 561 18.36 13.70 -42.00
C GLY A 561 17.98 14.47 -40.73
N ASP A 562 16.79 15.07 -40.72
CA ASP A 562 16.30 15.89 -39.61
C ASP A 562 15.13 15.26 -38.85
N ASN A 563 15.27 15.04 -37.54
CA ASN A 563 14.20 14.51 -36.70
C ASN A 563 14.38 14.86 -35.20
N THR A 564 13.27 15.00 -34.47
CA THR A 564 13.25 15.18 -33.00
C THR A 564 13.22 13.87 -32.20
N LYS A 565 13.19 12.71 -32.88
CA LYS A 565 13.09 11.37 -32.27
C LYS A 565 13.91 10.30 -33.02
N HIS A 566 15.09 10.64 -33.54
CA HIS A 566 16.03 9.66 -34.10
C HIS A 566 16.33 8.57 -33.07
N VAL A 567 16.20 7.29 -33.44
CA VAL A 567 16.49 6.16 -32.55
C VAL A 567 17.89 5.65 -32.87
N VAL A 568 18.75 5.54 -31.87
CA VAL A 568 20.09 4.98 -32.06
C VAL A 568 19.98 3.46 -32.16
N SER A 569 20.74 2.86 -33.08
CA SER A 569 20.83 1.41 -33.23
C SER A 569 22.27 0.96 -33.47
N TRP A 570 22.63 -0.16 -32.88
CA TRP A 570 23.93 -0.81 -32.98
C TRP A 570 23.73 -2.26 -33.42
N ALA A 571 24.41 -2.69 -34.48
CA ALA A 571 24.22 -4.02 -35.08
C ALA A 571 22.72 -4.38 -35.21
N ASP A 572 21.94 -3.44 -35.75
CA ASP A 572 20.49 -3.47 -35.97
C ASP A 572 19.61 -3.53 -34.70
N SER A 573 20.19 -3.72 -33.52
CA SER A 573 19.51 -3.62 -32.23
C SER A 573 19.30 -2.16 -31.81
N THR A 574 18.10 -1.84 -31.32
CA THR A 574 17.81 -0.58 -30.58
C THR A 574 17.86 -0.78 -29.06
N ASN A 575 18.08 -2.03 -28.60
CA ASN A 575 17.89 -2.43 -27.21
C ASN A 575 19.11 -2.08 -26.34
N CYS A 576 18.98 -1.00 -25.58
CA CYS A 576 19.93 -0.49 -24.61
C CYS A 576 19.73 -1.08 -23.20
N HIS A 577 18.89 -2.11 -23.00
CA HIS A 577 18.63 -2.65 -21.65
C HIS A 577 19.91 -3.06 -20.92
N SER A 578 20.90 -3.62 -21.63
CA SER A 578 22.20 -3.96 -21.05
C SER A 578 23.05 -2.74 -20.65
N LEU A 579 22.71 -1.52 -21.06
CA LEU A 579 23.34 -0.27 -20.59
C LEU A 579 22.70 0.29 -19.31
N GLN A 580 21.56 -0.25 -18.86
CA GLN A 580 20.87 0.20 -17.65
C GLN A 580 21.66 -0.17 -16.38
N ALA A 581 21.39 0.57 -15.30
CA ALA A 581 21.87 0.27 -13.94
C ALA A 581 23.41 0.15 -13.75
N ARG A 582 24.22 0.58 -14.73
CA ARG A 582 25.67 0.71 -14.60
C ARG A 582 26.17 2.09 -15.03
N PRO A 583 27.22 2.65 -14.39
CA PRO A 583 27.85 3.88 -14.85
C PRO A 583 28.51 3.71 -16.22
N ILE A 584 28.11 4.54 -17.18
CA ILE A 584 28.64 4.59 -18.54
C ILE A 584 29.05 6.02 -18.93
N LYS A 585 29.81 6.16 -20.02
CA LYS A 585 29.87 7.39 -20.81
C LYS A 585 29.32 7.13 -22.21
N LEU A 586 28.82 8.16 -22.87
CA LEU A 586 28.65 8.16 -24.32
C LEU A 586 29.76 9.00 -24.97
N ARG A 587 30.31 8.54 -26.09
CA ARG A 587 30.92 9.44 -27.08
C ARG A 587 30.00 9.56 -28.29
N ILE A 588 29.65 10.78 -28.65
CA ILE A 588 28.79 11.10 -29.78
C ILE A 588 29.66 11.73 -30.86
N TYR A 589 29.90 10.97 -31.91
CA TYR A 589 30.66 11.39 -33.10
C TYR A 589 29.72 12.07 -34.08
N MET A 590 30.12 13.23 -34.59
CA MET A 590 29.29 14.08 -35.43
C MET A 590 30.10 14.60 -36.61
N ASN A 591 29.49 14.69 -37.79
CA ASN A 591 30.08 15.34 -38.95
C ASN A 591 28.98 16.02 -39.78
N ARG A 592 29.12 17.33 -40.07
CA ARG A 592 28.13 18.17 -40.76
C ARG A 592 26.71 18.03 -40.18
N ALA A 593 26.60 18.17 -38.85
CA ALA A 593 25.39 17.88 -38.10
C ALA A 593 25.19 18.80 -36.87
N LYS A 594 23.93 18.99 -36.44
CA LYS A 594 23.53 19.66 -35.20
C LYS A 594 22.80 18.67 -34.28
N LEU A 595 23.14 18.65 -32.99
CA LEU A 595 22.53 17.82 -31.95
C LEU A 595 21.90 18.72 -30.89
N PHE A 596 20.59 18.62 -30.71
CA PHE A 596 19.80 19.49 -29.83
C PHE A 596 19.49 18.85 -28.48
N SER A 597 19.36 17.52 -28.43
CA SER A 597 19.16 16.79 -27.17
C SER A 597 19.38 15.29 -27.31
N PHE A 598 19.65 14.61 -26.18
CA PHE A 598 19.61 13.15 -26.07
C PHE A 598 18.81 12.70 -24.85
N GLU A 599 18.27 11.48 -24.90
CA GLU A 599 17.37 10.93 -23.88
C GLU A 599 17.33 9.40 -23.97
N PHE A 600 17.52 8.71 -22.84
CA PHE A 600 17.10 7.32 -22.72
C PHE A 600 15.60 7.28 -22.41
N ARG A 601 14.86 6.45 -23.14
CA ARG A 601 13.43 6.19 -22.90
C ARG A 601 13.22 4.71 -22.63
N ILE A 602 12.12 4.39 -21.95
CA ILE A 602 11.55 3.03 -21.90
C ILE A 602 10.57 2.93 -23.07
N ARG A 603 10.71 1.90 -23.92
CA ARG A 603 9.82 1.61 -25.06
C ARG A 603 9.38 0.15 -25.10
N ASN A 604 10.21 -0.77 -24.60
CA ASN A 604 9.92 -2.19 -24.53
C ASN A 604 9.41 -2.53 -23.13
N ASN A 605 8.42 -3.42 -23.02
CA ASN A 605 8.11 -4.04 -21.74
C ASN A 605 9.19 -5.09 -21.42
N HIS A 606 10.31 -4.63 -20.85
CA HIS A 606 11.30 -5.48 -20.19
C HIS A 606 11.21 -5.24 -18.68
N TYR A 607 11.41 -6.29 -17.88
CA TYR A 607 10.76 -6.42 -16.57
C TYR A 607 11.42 -5.67 -15.40
N VAL A 608 11.54 -4.34 -15.52
CA VAL A 608 11.55 -3.43 -14.36
C VAL A 608 10.09 -3.00 -14.14
N PRO A 609 9.45 -3.28 -12.98
CA PRO A 609 8.01 -3.04 -12.78
C PRO A 609 7.59 -1.55 -12.78
N ASN A 610 7.47 -0.96 -13.97
CA ASN A 610 7.02 0.41 -14.16
C ASN A 610 5.48 0.49 -14.16
N THR A 611 4.86 0.26 -13.01
CA THR A 611 3.39 0.31 -12.82
C THR A 611 2.85 1.74 -12.79
N TYR A 612 3.12 2.50 -13.86
CA TYR A 612 2.58 3.83 -14.12
C TYR A 612 2.12 3.93 -15.59
N ARG A 613 0.89 3.48 -15.83
CA ARG A 613 0.05 4.08 -16.88
C ARG A 613 -1.03 4.89 -16.17
N GLN A 614 -1.15 6.15 -16.56
CA GLN A 614 -2.36 6.97 -16.37
C GLN A 614 -3.20 6.85 -17.65
#